data_AF-A0A3A0A9L2-F1
#
_entry.id   AF-A0A3A0A9L2-F1
#
_cell.length_a   1.000
_cell.length_b   1.000
_cell.length_c   1.000
_cell.angle_alpha   90.00
_cell.angle_beta   90.00
_cell.angle_gamma   90.00
#
_symmetry.space_group_name_H-M   'P 1'
#
loop_
_entity.id
_entity.type
_entity.pdbx_description
1 polymer ?
#
loop_
_entity_poly.entity_id
_entity_poly.type
_entity_poly.pdbx_seq_one_letter_code
_entity_poly.pdbx_strand_id
1 'polypeptide(L)'
;MHKSHSTHIIALTVLGLGLLIAAFAMLIWNHSIPAVAQEPELPEANGQAVADYILNENPYQDWGSWTPDRWTDFGAYVQGAEPHGSTIRIFVNDIAQEAVAAEDFDGILPPGSLIVKENYMGTPEEPGDLAAITAMYKVEGFAPEGNDWFWLATAPDGTVNAEGAVEMCSACHAQEGNADYLLRYAFGEEPVTFFGDPLPEADGQAIMDYVLQTNDYTTWASWPTDDVNTEDFSGFLQSGEPHGMTVRIFVNDRALAAIERDDFNGILPPGSIVVKENYMGTVEEPGELAAITIMYKVDGFNPEANDWFWVKAAPKGAVDAAGAVEGCIACHAQEGNSDYLLRYDLPHSALDEMEATEASGD
;
A
#
# COMPACT_ATOMS: atom_id res chain seq x y z
N MET A 1 22.73 -31.89 85.27
CA MET A 1 22.27 -30.57 84.79
C MET A 1 23.19 -30.10 83.68
N HIS A 2 22.81 -30.34 82.41
CA HIS A 2 23.50 -29.73 81.28
C HIS A 2 22.54 -29.71 80.09
N LYS A 3 22.04 -28.52 79.74
CA LYS A 3 21.44 -28.21 78.44
C LYS A 3 21.32 -26.69 78.31
N SER A 4 21.55 -26.21 77.09
CA SER A 4 21.23 -24.87 76.57
C SER A 4 22.40 -23.90 76.33
N HIS A 5 23.33 -24.27 75.45
CA HIS A 5 24.13 -23.29 74.69
C HIS A 5 23.98 -23.40 73.16
N SER A 6 23.15 -24.32 72.65
CA SER A 6 23.08 -24.60 71.20
C SER A 6 22.08 -23.74 70.42
N THR A 7 21.13 -23.08 71.07
CA THR A 7 20.02 -22.40 70.38
C THR A 7 20.33 -20.95 69.97
N HIS A 8 21.33 -20.30 70.55
CA HIS A 8 21.61 -18.88 70.25
C HIS A 8 22.57 -18.68 69.07
N ILE A 9 23.45 -19.65 68.77
CA ILE A 9 24.42 -19.54 67.68
C ILE A 9 23.77 -19.79 66.31
N ILE A 10 22.73 -20.63 66.25
CA ILE A 10 22.00 -20.94 65.01
C ILE A 10 21.11 -19.76 64.57
N ALA A 11 20.53 -19.02 65.51
CA ALA A 11 19.67 -17.88 65.19
C ALA A 11 20.43 -16.70 64.54
N LEU A 12 21.66 -16.45 64.97
CA LEU A 12 22.50 -15.36 64.45
C LEU A 12 23.09 -15.65 63.06
N THR A 13 23.35 -16.91 62.73
CA THR A 13 23.88 -17.30 61.42
C THR A 13 22.81 -17.29 60.32
N VAL A 14 21.56 -17.65 60.64
CA VAL A 14 20.44 -17.60 59.68
C VAL A 14 20.04 -16.15 59.34
N LEU A 15 20.08 -15.24 60.30
CA LEU A 15 19.80 -13.81 60.06
C LEU A 15 20.89 -13.10 59.24
N GLY A 16 22.17 -13.42 59.49
CA GLY A 16 23.28 -12.86 58.72
C GLY A 16 23.31 -13.32 57.25
N LEU A 17 22.98 -14.59 56.99
CA LEU A 17 22.90 -15.13 55.63
C LEU A 17 21.67 -14.59 54.87
N GLY A 18 20.53 -14.40 55.55
CA GLY A 18 19.33 -13.81 54.96
C GLY A 18 19.52 -12.36 54.52
N LEU A 19 20.26 -11.55 55.30
CA LEU A 19 20.58 -10.17 54.95
C LEU A 19 21.58 -10.07 53.79
N LEU A 20 22.55 -11.00 53.69
CA LEU A 20 23.47 -11.07 52.56
C LEU A 20 22.79 -11.52 51.26
N ILE A 21 21.84 -12.47 51.33
CA ILE A 21 21.04 -12.88 50.16
C ILE A 21 20.11 -11.77 49.71
N ALA A 22 19.48 -11.03 50.63
CA ALA A 22 18.64 -9.87 50.29
C ALA A 22 19.45 -8.72 49.65
N ALA A 23 20.65 -8.43 50.16
CA ALA A 23 21.54 -7.42 49.58
C ALA A 23 22.05 -7.82 48.19
N PHE A 24 22.36 -9.11 47.99
CA PHE A 24 22.80 -9.62 46.69
C PHE A 24 21.64 -9.68 45.68
N ALA A 25 20.42 -10.01 46.13
CA ALA A 25 19.22 -9.96 45.31
C ALA A 25 18.85 -8.53 44.89
N MET A 26 18.99 -7.53 45.79
CA MET A 26 18.80 -6.11 45.43
C MET A 26 19.87 -5.59 44.47
N LEU A 27 21.12 -6.04 44.61
CA LEU A 27 22.20 -5.68 43.67
C LEU A 27 21.99 -6.27 42.27
N ILE A 28 21.48 -7.49 42.16
CA ILE A 28 21.15 -8.12 40.87
C ILE A 28 19.88 -7.52 40.28
N TRP A 29 18.87 -7.17 41.09
CA TRP A 29 17.64 -6.52 40.61
C TRP A 29 17.94 -5.13 40.03
N ASN A 30 18.86 -4.38 40.63
CA ASN A 30 19.23 -3.04 40.15
C ASN A 30 20.16 -3.05 38.92
N HIS A 31 20.81 -4.17 38.59
CA HIS A 31 21.69 -4.30 37.42
C HIS A 31 21.04 -5.03 36.23
N SER A 32 19.77 -5.45 36.35
CA SER A 32 19.05 -6.19 35.31
C SER A 32 17.89 -5.42 34.69
N ILE A 33 17.73 -4.14 35.03
CA ILE A 33 16.85 -3.24 34.27
C ILE A 33 17.76 -2.62 33.20
N PRO A 34 17.70 -3.03 31.93
CA PRO A 34 18.32 -2.25 30.88
C PRO A 34 17.81 -0.82 31.04
N ALA A 35 18.71 0.16 31.07
CA ALA A 35 18.30 1.55 31.06
C ALA A 35 17.28 1.69 29.91
N VAL A 36 16.03 1.96 30.25
CA VAL A 36 15.03 2.34 29.25
C VAL A 36 15.65 3.56 28.60
N ALA A 37 16.11 3.41 27.36
CA ALA A 37 16.60 4.53 26.59
C ALA A 37 15.42 5.50 26.55
N GLN A 38 15.59 6.63 27.21
CA GLN A 38 14.59 7.68 27.20
C GLN A 38 14.52 8.17 25.77
N GLU A 39 13.33 8.16 25.16
CA GLU A 39 13.17 8.69 23.81
C GLU A 39 13.71 10.12 23.77
N PRO A 40 14.43 10.49 22.69
CA PRO A 40 14.98 11.83 22.56
C PRO A 40 13.82 12.84 22.60
N GLU A 41 14.05 13.94 23.32
CA GLU A 41 13.08 15.02 23.41
C GLU A 41 12.92 15.66 22.01
N LEU A 42 11.68 16.02 21.64
CA LEU A 42 11.41 16.62 20.33
C LEU A 42 12.17 17.97 20.18
N PRO A 43 12.61 18.31 18.96
CA PRO A 43 13.45 19.49 18.74
C PRO A 43 12.66 20.80 18.90
N GLU A 44 13.37 21.90 19.16
CA GLU A 44 12.78 23.23 18.99
C GLU A 44 12.44 23.50 17.52
N ALA A 45 11.43 24.34 17.26
CA ALA A 45 11.00 24.76 15.92
C ALA A 45 11.99 25.76 15.27
N ASN A 46 13.25 25.34 15.11
CA ASN A 46 14.26 26.01 14.31
C ASN A 46 15.02 24.96 13.50
N GLY A 47 15.46 25.31 12.31
CA GLY A 47 15.86 24.35 11.29
C GLY A 47 17.15 23.63 11.60
N GLN A 48 18.08 24.24 12.34
CA GLN A 48 19.26 23.51 12.79
C GLN A 48 18.90 22.48 13.86
N ALA A 49 18.04 22.82 14.83
CA ALA A 49 17.60 21.85 15.83
C ALA A 49 16.80 20.70 15.20
N VAL A 50 15.89 21.00 14.26
CA VAL A 50 15.15 19.96 13.53
C VAL A 50 16.10 19.13 12.67
N ALA A 51 17.04 19.74 11.94
CA ALA A 51 18.04 19.02 11.14
C ALA A 51 18.93 18.11 12.01
N ASP A 52 19.44 18.61 13.12
CA ASP A 52 20.28 17.84 14.03
C ASP A 52 19.50 16.66 14.63
N TYR A 53 18.23 16.88 14.99
CA TYR A 53 17.35 15.83 15.47
C TYR A 53 17.14 14.73 14.43
N ILE A 54 16.67 15.07 13.22
CA ILE A 54 16.34 14.06 12.20
C ILE A 54 17.56 13.40 11.56
N LEU A 55 18.76 14.00 11.64
CA LEU A 55 19.97 13.46 11.04
C LEU A 55 20.89 12.75 12.04
N ASN A 56 20.86 13.12 13.31
CA ASN A 56 21.85 12.66 14.29
C ASN A 56 21.24 12.09 15.58
N GLU A 57 20.25 12.77 16.19
CA GLU A 57 19.73 12.36 17.51
C GLU A 57 18.67 11.26 17.39
N ASN A 58 17.77 11.40 16.43
CA ASN A 58 16.74 10.44 16.05
C ASN A 58 16.70 10.33 14.51
N PRO A 59 17.65 9.59 13.91
CA PRO A 59 17.80 9.53 12.46
C PRO A 59 16.51 9.09 11.77
N TYR A 60 16.02 9.89 10.82
CA TYR A 60 14.75 9.62 10.15
C TYR A 60 14.75 8.31 9.37
N GLN A 61 15.93 7.81 8.99
CA GLN A 61 16.09 6.54 8.30
C GLN A 61 15.75 5.33 9.17
N ASP A 62 15.73 5.51 10.49
CA ASP A 62 15.29 4.49 11.45
C ASP A 62 13.77 4.53 11.70
N TRP A 63 13.07 5.53 11.13
CA TRP A 63 11.61 5.65 11.25
C TRP A 63 10.88 4.76 10.23
N GLY A 64 9.56 4.67 10.38
CA GLY A 64 8.69 4.07 9.38
C GLY A 64 8.32 5.03 8.24
N SER A 65 7.45 4.55 7.35
CA SER A 65 6.76 5.38 6.36
C SER A 65 5.25 5.28 6.58
N TRP A 66 4.47 5.97 5.76
CA TRP A 66 3.04 5.70 5.68
C TRP A 66 2.81 4.24 5.33
N THR A 67 1.79 3.62 5.92
CA THR A 67 1.36 2.28 5.54
C THR A 67 1.12 2.26 4.03
N PRO A 68 1.81 1.39 3.27
CA PRO A 68 1.56 1.28 1.85
C PRO A 68 0.09 1.02 1.59
N ASP A 69 -0.49 1.75 0.64
CA ASP A 69 -1.81 1.47 0.12
C ASP A 69 -1.72 1.06 -1.35
N ARG A 70 -2.87 0.75 -1.96
CA ARG A 70 -2.92 0.36 -3.38
C ARG A 70 -2.39 1.45 -4.33
N TRP A 71 -2.26 2.69 -3.87
CA TRP A 71 -1.87 3.83 -4.68
C TRP A 71 -0.40 4.17 -4.55
N THR A 72 0.24 3.92 -3.42
CA THR A 72 1.64 4.32 -3.22
C THR A 72 2.29 3.58 -2.04
N ASP A 73 3.59 3.34 -2.17
CA ASP A 73 4.48 2.97 -1.07
C ASP A 73 5.55 4.05 -0.92
N PHE A 74 5.31 5.02 -0.04
CA PHE A 74 6.27 6.10 0.19
C PHE A 74 7.55 5.65 0.90
N GLY A 75 7.59 4.44 1.46
CA GLY A 75 8.81 3.84 2.01
C GLY A 75 9.78 3.41 0.92
N ALA A 76 9.27 3.09 -0.26
CA ALA A 76 10.02 2.81 -1.47
C ALA A 76 10.35 4.08 -2.27
N TYR A 77 11.27 3.96 -3.23
CA TYR A 77 11.50 5.02 -4.21
C TYR A 77 10.28 5.13 -5.12
N VAL A 78 9.62 6.28 -5.10
CA VAL A 78 8.45 6.57 -5.94
C VAL A 78 8.70 7.78 -6.82
N GLN A 79 8.00 7.86 -7.96
CA GLN A 79 8.11 8.98 -8.88
C GLN A 79 7.73 10.28 -8.15
N GLY A 80 8.63 11.26 -8.21
CA GLY A 80 8.43 12.62 -7.73
C GLY A 80 8.11 13.59 -8.87
N ALA A 81 7.84 14.83 -8.50
CA ALA A 81 7.65 15.93 -9.44
C ALA A 81 8.38 17.19 -8.96
N GLU A 82 8.66 18.10 -9.90
CA GLU A 82 9.19 19.42 -9.58
C GLU A 82 8.24 20.17 -8.62
N PRO A 83 8.76 20.84 -7.57
CA PRO A 83 10.16 21.19 -7.35
C PRO A 83 10.92 20.25 -6.40
N HIS A 84 10.46 19.01 -6.20
CA HIS A 84 10.88 18.12 -5.10
C HIS A 84 11.69 16.90 -5.57
N GLY A 85 12.29 16.98 -6.75
CA GLY A 85 13.04 15.89 -7.36
C GLY A 85 12.14 14.90 -8.11
N SER A 86 12.73 14.21 -9.08
CA SER A 86 12.05 13.22 -9.92
C SER A 86 11.82 11.88 -9.22
N THR A 87 12.40 11.66 -8.04
CA THR A 87 12.13 10.49 -7.21
C THR A 87 12.15 10.89 -5.74
N ILE A 88 11.22 10.36 -4.95
CA ILE A 88 11.09 10.70 -3.53
C ILE A 88 10.94 9.45 -2.66
N ARG A 89 11.23 9.61 -1.37
CA ARG A 89 10.83 8.71 -0.27
C ARG A 89 10.32 9.56 0.87
N ILE A 90 9.32 9.08 1.61
CA ILE A 90 8.77 9.77 2.79
C ILE A 90 8.90 8.87 4.01
N PHE A 91 9.31 9.48 5.12
CA PHE A 91 9.47 8.86 6.42
C PHE A 91 8.64 9.64 7.43
N VAL A 92 8.08 8.95 8.40
CA VAL A 92 7.21 9.55 9.41
C VAL A 92 7.52 8.98 10.78
N ASN A 93 7.58 9.85 11.78
CA ASN A 93 7.82 9.40 13.14
C ASN A 93 6.60 8.63 13.70
N ASP A 94 6.83 7.96 14.83
CA ASP A 94 5.81 7.10 15.45
C ASP A 94 4.55 7.88 15.83
N ILE A 95 4.68 9.14 16.26
CA ILE A 95 3.54 10.02 16.57
C ILE A 95 2.60 10.16 15.37
N ALA A 96 3.15 10.40 14.17
CA ALA A 96 2.35 10.55 12.97
C ALA A 96 1.76 9.21 12.50
N GLN A 97 2.52 8.12 12.58
CA GLN A 97 2.04 6.79 12.22
C GLN A 97 0.91 6.31 13.12
N GLU A 98 1.06 6.46 14.44
CA GLU A 98 0.04 6.09 15.42
C GLU A 98 -1.25 6.90 15.24
N ALA A 99 -1.12 8.20 14.93
CA ALA A 99 -2.28 9.05 14.67
C ALA A 99 -3.07 8.58 13.44
N VAL A 100 -2.41 8.28 12.33
CA VAL A 100 -3.07 7.82 11.10
C VAL A 100 -3.67 6.42 11.25
N ALA A 101 -3.06 5.56 12.08
CA ALA A 101 -3.58 4.22 12.35
C ALA A 101 -4.81 4.20 13.26
N ALA A 102 -5.17 5.32 13.90
CA ALA A 102 -6.32 5.41 14.79
C ALA A 102 -7.65 5.36 14.02
N GLU A 103 -8.64 4.62 14.54
CA GLU A 103 -9.97 4.49 13.90
C GLU A 103 -10.72 5.82 13.79
N ASP A 104 -10.39 6.79 14.64
CA ASP A 104 -11.01 8.12 14.73
C ASP A 104 -10.14 9.24 14.14
N PHE A 105 -9.12 8.91 13.35
CA PHE A 105 -8.29 9.90 12.67
C PHE A 105 -9.14 10.80 11.75
N ASP A 106 -9.12 12.10 12.00
CA ASP A 106 -9.95 13.09 11.30
C ASP A 106 -9.23 13.76 10.11
N GLY A 107 -8.03 13.29 9.79
CA GLY A 107 -7.18 13.88 8.76
C GLY A 107 -6.24 14.98 9.27
N ILE A 108 -6.20 15.26 10.58
CA ILE A 108 -5.31 16.25 11.19
C ILE A 108 -4.29 15.55 12.10
N LEU A 109 -3.01 15.69 11.77
CA LEU A 109 -1.93 15.16 12.60
C LEU A 109 -1.79 15.93 13.92
N PRO A 110 -1.42 15.27 15.03
CA PRO A 110 -1.19 15.92 16.31
C PRO A 110 0.16 16.68 16.36
N PRO A 111 0.33 17.66 17.26
CA PRO A 111 1.63 18.25 17.57
C PRO A 111 2.66 17.17 17.93
N GLY A 112 3.91 17.36 17.48
CA GLY A 112 4.97 16.36 17.59
C GLY A 112 5.16 15.50 16.34
N SER A 113 4.20 15.52 15.41
CA SER A 113 4.30 14.81 14.14
C SER A 113 5.45 15.36 13.28
N LEU A 114 6.31 14.47 12.79
CA LEU A 114 7.44 14.77 11.91
C LEU A 114 7.33 13.93 10.64
N ILE A 115 7.43 14.60 9.50
CA ILE A 115 7.45 13.98 8.18
C ILE A 115 8.74 14.42 7.51
N VAL A 116 9.55 13.48 7.04
CA VAL A 116 10.80 13.75 6.32
C VAL A 116 10.68 13.17 4.93
N LYS A 117 11.10 13.93 3.93
CA LYS A 117 11.11 13.54 2.53
C LYS A 117 12.50 13.67 1.95
N GLU A 118 12.98 12.58 1.37
CA GLU A 118 14.17 12.53 0.53
C GLU A 118 13.81 12.92 -0.90
N ASN A 119 14.64 13.76 -1.53
CA ASN A 119 14.42 14.28 -2.88
C ASN A 119 15.61 13.87 -3.75
N TYR A 120 15.36 13.07 -4.79
CA TYR A 120 16.35 12.51 -5.70
C TYR A 120 16.14 13.02 -7.13
N MET A 121 17.20 13.02 -7.95
CA MET A 121 17.18 13.52 -9.33
C MET A 121 17.22 12.41 -10.40
N GLY A 122 17.18 11.14 -9.99
CA GLY A 122 17.11 9.97 -10.86
C GLY A 122 15.69 9.41 -11.02
N THR A 123 15.59 8.14 -11.39
CA THR A 123 14.30 7.41 -11.51
C THR A 123 14.09 6.50 -10.30
N PRO A 124 12.89 5.95 -10.07
CA PRO A 124 12.66 5.00 -8.98
C PRO A 124 13.61 3.79 -8.98
N GLU A 125 14.01 3.30 -10.16
CA GLU A 125 14.94 2.18 -10.33
C GLU A 125 16.41 2.59 -10.17
N GLU A 126 16.74 3.82 -10.56
CA GLU A 126 18.08 4.39 -10.51
C GLU A 126 18.02 5.81 -9.89
N PRO A 127 17.80 5.93 -8.56
CA PRO A 127 17.48 7.22 -7.92
C PRO A 127 18.61 8.25 -8.00
N GLY A 128 19.85 7.81 -8.19
CA GLY A 128 21.01 8.69 -8.22
C GLY A 128 21.31 9.34 -6.87
N ASP A 129 21.91 10.53 -6.91
CA ASP A 129 22.33 11.24 -5.69
C ASP A 129 21.13 11.89 -4.99
N LEU A 130 21.14 11.83 -3.65
CA LEU A 130 20.21 12.58 -2.82
C LEU A 130 20.48 14.08 -2.99
N ALA A 131 19.48 14.84 -3.44
CA ALA A 131 19.63 16.26 -3.73
C ALA A 131 19.24 17.15 -2.55
N ALA A 132 18.18 16.77 -1.82
CA ALA A 132 17.72 17.52 -0.66
C ALA A 132 16.95 16.63 0.32
N ILE A 133 16.94 17.05 1.59
CA ILE A 133 16.06 16.51 2.62
C ILE A 133 15.10 17.63 3.00
N THR A 134 13.81 17.37 2.93
CA THR A 134 12.76 18.34 3.29
C THR A 134 11.91 17.76 4.39
N ALA A 135 11.51 18.56 5.37
CA ALA A 135 10.71 18.09 6.49
C ALA A 135 9.56 19.02 6.82
N MET A 136 8.51 18.44 7.39
CA MET A 136 7.41 19.12 8.04
C MET A 136 7.36 18.70 9.50
N TYR A 137 7.33 19.66 10.41
CA TYR A 137 7.26 19.42 11.85
C TYR A 137 6.06 20.16 12.44
N LYS A 138 5.15 19.45 13.09
CA LYS A 138 3.94 20.05 13.67
C LYS A 138 4.20 20.52 15.10
N VAL A 139 4.11 21.82 15.34
CA VAL A 139 4.47 22.45 16.62
C VAL A 139 3.34 23.36 17.10
N GLU A 140 2.70 22.97 18.20
CA GLU A 140 1.56 23.70 18.76
C GLU A 140 1.87 25.20 18.91
N GLY A 141 1.05 26.04 18.24
CA GLY A 141 1.14 27.49 18.31
C GLY A 141 2.27 28.13 17.51
N PHE A 142 3.06 27.39 16.72
CA PHE A 142 4.14 27.96 15.91
C PHE A 142 3.62 28.85 14.78
N ALA A 143 2.65 28.36 14.00
CA ALA A 143 2.07 29.07 12.87
C ALA A 143 0.59 28.67 12.72
N PRO A 144 -0.31 29.20 13.57
CA PRO A 144 -1.70 28.74 13.62
C PRO A 144 -2.45 28.87 12.28
N GLU A 145 -2.13 29.90 11.49
CA GLU A 145 -2.70 30.09 10.15
C GLU A 145 -2.21 29.02 9.14
N GLY A 146 -1.03 28.45 9.39
CA GLY A 146 -0.43 27.34 8.63
C GLY A 146 -0.71 25.97 9.25
N ASN A 147 -1.74 25.85 10.10
CA ASN A 147 -2.03 24.67 10.93
C ASN A 147 -0.83 24.14 11.72
N ASP A 148 -0.03 25.06 12.27
CA ASP A 148 1.10 24.77 13.15
C ASP A 148 2.27 24.02 12.49
N TRP A 149 2.35 24.04 11.16
CA TRP A 149 3.46 23.44 10.42
C TRP A 149 4.71 24.34 10.39
N PHE A 150 5.81 23.81 10.91
CA PHE A 150 7.17 24.25 10.65
C PHE A 150 7.74 23.49 9.44
N TRP A 151 8.28 24.23 8.47
CA TRP A 151 8.84 23.68 7.24
C TRP A 151 10.36 23.72 7.29
N LEU A 152 11.03 22.72 6.70
CA LEU A 152 12.47 22.66 6.60
C LEU A 152 12.89 22.13 5.22
N ALA A 153 13.93 22.72 4.65
CA ALA A 153 14.67 22.18 3.52
C ALA A 153 16.16 22.26 3.81
N THR A 154 16.87 21.15 3.66
CA THR A 154 18.32 21.05 3.86
C THR A 154 19.01 20.41 2.65
N ALA A 155 20.29 20.69 2.50
CA ALA A 155 21.17 19.85 1.71
C ALA A 155 21.39 18.50 2.43
N PRO A 156 21.87 17.45 1.73
CA PRO A 156 22.12 16.14 2.33
C PRO A 156 23.09 16.14 3.52
N ASP A 157 23.94 17.16 3.64
CA ASP A 157 24.87 17.33 4.76
C ASP A 157 24.27 18.05 5.98
N GLY A 158 22.97 18.37 5.94
CA GLY A 158 22.25 19.07 7.00
C GLY A 158 22.30 20.59 6.90
N THR A 159 22.96 21.17 5.90
CA THR A 159 22.94 22.63 5.69
C THR A 159 21.52 23.12 5.42
N VAL A 160 21.00 23.99 6.29
CA VAL A 160 19.65 24.56 6.16
C VAL A 160 19.57 25.53 4.99
N ASN A 161 18.68 25.24 4.03
CA ASN A 161 18.40 26.06 2.85
C ASN A 161 17.15 26.94 3.05
N ALA A 162 16.13 26.43 3.74
CA ALA A 162 14.91 27.16 4.09
C ALA A 162 14.28 26.58 5.37
N GLU A 163 13.64 27.42 6.17
CA GLU A 163 13.02 27.01 7.44
C GLU A 163 11.85 27.91 7.87
N GLY A 164 10.98 27.41 8.75
CA GLY A 164 9.92 28.17 9.42
C GLY A 164 8.57 28.13 8.71
N ALA A 165 7.78 29.20 8.80
CA ALA A 165 6.50 29.33 8.08
C ALA A 165 6.73 29.76 6.62
N VAL A 166 7.27 28.85 5.81
CA VAL A 166 7.72 29.15 4.44
C VAL A 166 6.52 29.19 3.48
N GLU A 167 6.12 30.39 3.04
CA GLU A 167 4.98 30.59 2.13
C GLU A 167 5.12 29.80 0.81
N MET A 168 6.34 29.67 0.28
CA MET A 168 6.60 28.88 -0.93
C MET A 168 6.19 27.41 -0.77
N CYS A 169 6.32 26.84 0.42
CA CYS A 169 5.92 25.48 0.72
C CYS A 169 4.42 25.43 1.03
N SER A 170 3.97 26.28 1.96
CA SER A 170 2.59 26.23 2.46
C SER A 170 1.56 26.59 1.40
N ALA A 171 1.85 27.47 0.43
CA ALA A 171 0.92 27.83 -0.62
C ALA A 171 0.50 26.65 -1.52
N CYS A 172 1.42 25.73 -1.83
CA CYS A 172 1.09 24.53 -2.61
C CYS A 172 0.45 23.45 -1.74
N HIS A 173 0.92 23.28 -0.52
CA HIS A 173 0.38 22.28 0.39
C HIS A 173 -1.03 22.64 0.92
N ALA A 174 -1.39 23.93 0.96
CA ALA A 174 -2.72 24.41 1.35
C ALA A 174 -3.79 24.30 0.24
N GLN A 175 -3.46 23.77 -0.94
CA GLN A 175 -4.40 23.69 -2.05
C GLN A 175 -5.62 22.80 -1.73
N GLU A 176 -6.75 23.10 -2.38
CA GLU A 176 -7.98 22.34 -2.25
C GLU A 176 -7.74 20.86 -2.60
N GLY A 177 -8.24 19.97 -1.75
CA GLY A 177 -8.02 18.51 -1.87
C GLY A 177 -6.94 17.95 -0.95
N ASN A 178 -6.03 18.79 -0.44
CA ASN A 178 -5.07 18.37 0.60
C ASN A 178 -5.72 18.47 1.98
N ALA A 179 -5.47 17.47 2.83
CA ALA A 179 -5.89 17.46 4.23
C ALA A 179 -4.68 17.78 5.11
N ASP A 180 -4.80 18.77 5.98
CA ASP A 180 -3.73 19.15 6.92
C ASP A 180 -2.37 19.41 6.26
N TYR A 181 -2.36 20.08 5.10
CA TYR A 181 -1.15 20.32 4.31
C TYR A 181 -0.44 19.03 3.82
N LEU A 182 -1.05 17.86 3.99
CA LEU A 182 -0.56 16.58 3.50
C LEU A 182 -1.11 16.33 2.10
N LEU A 183 -0.21 16.00 1.19
CA LEU A 183 -0.57 15.55 -0.15
C LEU A 183 -0.80 14.05 -0.07
N ARG A 184 -2.07 13.63 -0.19
CA ARG A 184 -2.44 12.22 -0.21
C ARG A 184 -1.86 11.48 -1.43
N TYR A 185 -1.72 12.20 -2.54
CA TYR A 185 -1.14 11.71 -3.80
C TYR A 185 -0.01 12.65 -4.22
N ALA A 186 1.02 12.11 -4.88
CA ALA A 186 2.18 12.89 -5.31
C ALA A 186 1.74 14.06 -6.22
N PHE A 187 1.64 15.26 -5.65
CA PHE A 187 1.44 16.53 -6.36
C PHE A 187 0.12 16.70 -7.13
N GLY A 188 -0.93 15.97 -6.75
CA GLY A 188 -2.21 16.04 -7.45
C GLY A 188 -2.18 15.44 -8.87
N GLU A 189 -1.05 14.86 -9.28
CA GLU A 189 -1.00 13.92 -10.39
C GLU A 189 -1.35 12.51 -9.89
N GLU A 190 -1.68 11.65 -10.83
CA GLU A 190 -2.06 10.29 -10.51
C GLU A 190 -0.91 9.55 -9.80
N PRO A 191 -1.16 8.96 -8.62
CA PRO A 191 -0.11 8.27 -7.88
C PRO A 191 0.38 7.04 -8.66
N VAL A 192 1.66 6.72 -8.53
CA VAL A 192 2.24 5.48 -9.08
C VAL A 192 1.60 4.30 -8.38
N THR A 193 0.61 3.69 -9.02
CA THR A 193 -0.20 2.64 -8.40
C THR A 193 0.66 1.46 -7.99
N PHE A 194 0.70 1.20 -6.69
CA PHE A 194 1.44 0.09 -6.11
C PHE A 194 0.55 -1.15 -6.05
N PHE A 195 0.90 -2.17 -6.84
CA PHE A 195 0.14 -3.42 -6.90
C PHE A 195 0.73 -4.54 -6.04
N GLY A 196 1.65 -4.23 -5.13
CA GLY A 196 2.22 -5.21 -4.22
C GLY A 196 3.19 -6.18 -4.88
N ASP A 197 2.92 -7.47 -4.69
CA ASP A 197 3.79 -8.58 -5.06
C ASP A 197 4.14 -8.61 -6.56
N PRO A 198 5.36 -9.08 -6.92
CA PRO A 198 5.70 -9.31 -8.31
C PRO A 198 4.70 -10.28 -8.95
N LEU A 199 4.21 -9.91 -10.14
CA LEU A 199 3.27 -10.72 -10.89
C LEU A 199 3.89 -12.06 -11.32
N PRO A 200 3.08 -13.12 -11.47
CA PRO A 200 3.58 -14.42 -11.90
C PRO A 200 4.04 -14.39 -13.35
N GLU A 201 4.95 -15.31 -13.68
CA GLU A 201 5.26 -15.67 -15.06
C GLU A 201 4.01 -16.16 -15.79
N ALA A 202 4.00 -16.04 -17.13
CA ALA A 202 2.94 -16.55 -18.00
C ALA A 202 2.98 -18.10 -18.11
N ASP A 203 2.79 -18.77 -16.99
CA ASP A 203 2.72 -20.22 -16.84
C ASP A 203 1.52 -20.57 -15.94
N GLY A 204 0.77 -21.60 -16.33
CA GLY A 204 -0.46 -21.95 -15.63
C GLY A 204 -0.25 -22.29 -14.15
N GLN A 205 0.84 -22.97 -13.80
CA GLN A 205 1.09 -23.34 -12.41
C GLN A 205 1.60 -22.14 -11.61
N ALA A 206 2.48 -21.31 -12.19
CA ALA A 206 2.94 -20.08 -11.55
C ALA A 206 1.77 -19.14 -11.21
N ILE A 207 0.81 -19.00 -12.13
CA ILE A 207 -0.40 -18.20 -11.91
C ILE A 207 -1.26 -18.82 -10.79
N MET A 208 -1.49 -20.14 -10.79
CA MET A 208 -2.26 -20.79 -9.72
C MET A 208 -1.59 -20.66 -8.35
N ASP A 209 -0.26 -20.80 -8.28
CA ASP A 209 0.48 -20.63 -7.03
C ASP A 209 0.43 -19.18 -6.54
N TYR A 210 0.49 -18.21 -7.47
CA TYR A 210 0.30 -16.80 -7.14
C TYR A 210 -1.08 -16.55 -6.54
N VAL A 211 -2.16 -16.89 -7.25
CA VAL A 211 -3.53 -16.56 -6.81
C VAL A 211 -4.00 -17.34 -5.58
N LEU A 212 -3.42 -18.50 -5.28
CA LEU A 212 -3.81 -19.32 -4.12
C LEU A 212 -2.91 -19.14 -2.89
N GLN A 213 -1.68 -18.63 -3.07
CA GLN A 213 -0.68 -18.63 -1.99
C GLN A 213 0.03 -17.29 -1.83
N THR A 214 0.47 -16.67 -2.92
CA THR A 214 1.25 -15.41 -2.86
C THR A 214 0.32 -14.24 -2.62
N ASN A 215 -0.72 -14.14 -3.43
CA ASN A 215 -1.69 -13.06 -3.41
C ASN A 215 -3.09 -13.70 -3.52
N ASP A 216 -3.64 -14.08 -2.36
CA ASP A 216 -4.88 -14.86 -2.24
C ASP A 216 -6.07 -14.13 -2.90
N TYR A 217 -6.52 -14.66 -4.04
CA TYR A 217 -7.58 -14.04 -4.84
C TYR A 217 -8.91 -13.92 -4.10
N THR A 218 -9.13 -14.72 -3.06
CA THR A 218 -10.37 -14.65 -2.28
C THR A 218 -10.48 -13.38 -1.45
N THR A 219 -9.38 -12.64 -1.32
CA THR A 219 -9.33 -11.31 -0.69
C THR A 219 -9.48 -10.16 -1.69
N TRP A 220 -9.43 -10.45 -2.99
CA TRP A 220 -9.54 -9.44 -4.04
C TRP A 220 -10.96 -8.90 -4.14
N ALA A 221 -11.08 -7.69 -4.69
CA ALA A 221 -12.36 -7.11 -5.05
C ALA A 221 -12.98 -7.85 -6.24
N SER A 222 -14.28 -7.63 -6.41
CA SER A 222 -15.01 -7.99 -7.62
C SER A 222 -15.15 -6.79 -8.54
N TRP A 223 -15.57 -7.03 -9.78
CA TRP A 223 -15.85 -5.96 -10.73
C TRP A 223 -16.91 -4.99 -10.15
N PRO A 224 -16.67 -3.67 -10.13
CA PRO A 224 -17.60 -2.72 -9.52
C PRO A 224 -18.90 -2.58 -10.33
N THR A 225 -19.98 -2.21 -9.65
CA THR A 225 -21.21 -1.76 -10.30
C THR A 225 -21.05 -0.31 -10.76
N ASP A 226 -21.36 -0.02 -12.01
CA ASP A 226 -21.35 1.34 -12.57
C ASP A 226 -22.54 1.55 -13.55
N ASP A 227 -22.56 2.68 -14.25
CA ASP A 227 -23.63 3.03 -15.20
C ASP A 227 -23.72 2.08 -16.43
N VAL A 228 -22.63 1.39 -16.75
CA VAL A 228 -22.52 0.41 -17.84
C VAL A 228 -22.72 -1.01 -17.29
N ASN A 229 -22.19 -1.29 -16.11
CA ASN A 229 -22.21 -2.58 -15.44
C ASN A 229 -23.15 -2.57 -14.23
N THR A 230 -24.43 -2.84 -14.47
CA THR A 230 -25.46 -2.78 -13.42
C THR A 230 -25.56 -4.04 -12.54
N GLU A 231 -24.86 -5.12 -12.88
CA GLU A 231 -24.88 -6.36 -12.10
C GLU A 231 -23.90 -6.29 -10.92
N ASP A 232 -24.31 -6.80 -9.75
CA ASP A 232 -23.44 -6.86 -8.57
C ASP A 232 -22.55 -8.10 -8.61
N PHE A 233 -21.28 -7.93 -8.99
CA PHE A 233 -20.30 -9.02 -9.08
C PHE A 233 -19.70 -9.41 -7.73
N SER A 234 -20.03 -8.73 -6.63
CA SER A 234 -19.50 -9.07 -5.30
C SER A 234 -20.03 -10.41 -4.78
N GLY A 235 -21.13 -10.90 -5.34
CA GLY A 235 -21.80 -12.14 -4.96
C GLY A 235 -21.77 -13.26 -6.00
N PHE A 236 -22.60 -14.27 -5.76
CA PHE A 236 -22.84 -15.35 -6.72
C PHE A 236 -23.72 -14.86 -7.87
N LEU A 237 -23.26 -15.09 -9.10
CA LEU A 237 -23.96 -14.72 -10.33
C LEU A 237 -24.47 -15.97 -11.05
N GLN A 238 -25.68 -15.89 -11.61
CA GLN A 238 -26.19 -16.95 -12.47
C GLN A 238 -25.32 -17.07 -13.72
N SER A 239 -24.96 -18.31 -14.08
CA SER A 239 -24.19 -18.63 -15.28
C SER A 239 -24.79 -19.83 -16.03
N GLY A 240 -24.10 -20.27 -17.07
CA GLY A 240 -24.47 -21.44 -17.84
C GLY A 240 -23.24 -22.17 -18.40
N GLU A 241 -23.49 -23.28 -19.07
CA GLU A 241 -22.44 -24.03 -19.75
C GLU A 241 -21.62 -23.13 -20.69
N PRO A 242 -20.28 -23.31 -20.75
CA PRO A 242 -19.49 -24.37 -20.12
C PRO A 242 -19.00 -24.08 -18.69
N HIS A 243 -19.45 -22.99 -18.06
CA HIS A 243 -18.87 -22.42 -16.84
C HIS A 243 -19.60 -22.79 -15.54
N GLY A 244 -20.48 -23.80 -15.61
CA GLY A 244 -21.36 -24.14 -14.50
C GLY A 244 -22.59 -23.21 -14.42
N MET A 245 -23.45 -23.48 -13.45
CA MET A 245 -24.73 -22.79 -13.27
C MET A 245 -24.60 -21.48 -12.50
N THR A 246 -23.51 -21.32 -11.76
CA THR A 246 -23.26 -20.15 -10.90
C THR A 246 -21.76 -19.82 -10.89
N VAL A 247 -21.41 -18.54 -10.82
CA VAL A 247 -20.02 -18.08 -10.82
C VAL A 247 -19.78 -16.98 -9.79
N ARG A 248 -18.52 -16.77 -9.43
CA ARG A 248 -18.04 -15.54 -8.76
C ARG A 248 -16.84 -15.01 -9.52
N ILE A 249 -16.67 -13.70 -9.55
CA ILE A 249 -15.62 -13.03 -10.34
C ILE A 249 -14.84 -12.10 -9.41
N PHE A 250 -13.52 -12.16 -9.52
CA PHE A 250 -12.57 -11.38 -8.77
C PHE A 250 -11.59 -10.74 -9.73
N VAL A 251 -11.12 -9.55 -9.39
CA VAL A 251 -10.17 -8.77 -10.18
C VAL A 251 -9.05 -8.30 -9.26
N ASN A 252 -7.79 -8.47 -9.68
CA ASN A 252 -6.69 -7.95 -8.87
C ASN A 252 -6.70 -6.42 -8.82
N ASP A 253 -5.93 -5.85 -7.88
CA ASP A 253 -5.88 -4.40 -7.68
C ASP A 253 -5.52 -3.62 -8.96
N ARG A 254 -4.72 -4.22 -9.85
CA ARG A 254 -4.40 -3.62 -11.15
C ARG A 254 -5.58 -3.52 -12.09
N ALA A 255 -6.36 -4.58 -12.20
CA ALA A 255 -7.59 -4.53 -12.96
C ALA A 255 -8.59 -3.57 -12.30
N LEU A 256 -8.77 -3.65 -10.99
CA LEU A 256 -9.70 -2.78 -10.27
C LEU A 256 -9.36 -1.29 -10.44
N ALA A 257 -8.09 -0.92 -10.25
CA ALA A 257 -7.64 0.46 -10.39
C ALA A 257 -7.87 1.00 -11.80
N ALA A 258 -7.76 0.16 -12.84
CA ALA A 258 -8.09 0.55 -14.20
C ALA A 258 -9.60 0.74 -14.41
N ILE A 259 -10.42 -0.17 -13.86
CA ILE A 259 -11.88 -0.14 -14.02
C ILE A 259 -12.50 1.08 -13.33
N GLU A 260 -11.97 1.46 -12.16
CA GLU A 260 -12.50 2.58 -11.36
C GLU A 260 -12.18 3.96 -11.95
N ARG A 261 -11.49 4.04 -13.10
CA ARG A 261 -11.17 5.32 -13.75
C ARG A 261 -12.35 5.84 -14.56
N ASP A 262 -12.55 7.15 -14.52
CA ASP A 262 -13.55 7.84 -15.35
C ASP A 262 -13.32 7.66 -16.87
N ASP A 263 -12.07 7.40 -17.29
CA ASP A 263 -11.66 7.21 -18.68
C ASP A 263 -11.48 5.73 -19.07
N PHE A 264 -11.93 4.79 -18.23
CA PHE A 264 -11.84 3.37 -18.54
C PHE A 264 -12.63 3.04 -19.82
N ASN A 265 -11.92 2.54 -20.83
CA ASN A 265 -12.47 2.28 -22.17
C ASN A 265 -12.83 0.80 -22.39
N GLY A 266 -12.86 -0.01 -21.32
CA GLY A 266 -13.09 -1.45 -21.40
C GLY A 266 -11.87 -2.29 -21.73
N ILE A 267 -10.68 -1.72 -21.80
CA ILE A 267 -9.41 -2.44 -22.03
C ILE A 267 -8.60 -2.45 -20.74
N LEU A 268 -8.31 -3.65 -20.22
CA LEU A 268 -7.50 -3.79 -19.02
C LEU A 268 -6.00 -3.64 -19.35
N PRO A 269 -5.18 -3.07 -18.46
CA PRO A 269 -3.74 -2.94 -18.67
C PRO A 269 -2.99 -4.29 -18.47
N PRO A 270 -1.78 -4.45 -19.02
CA PRO A 270 -0.92 -5.59 -18.72
C PRO A 270 -0.73 -5.77 -17.21
N GLY A 271 -0.80 -7.00 -16.75
CA GLY A 271 -0.75 -7.40 -15.34
C GLY A 271 -2.12 -7.55 -14.66
N SER A 272 -3.20 -7.19 -15.35
CA SER A 272 -4.55 -7.45 -14.87
C SER A 272 -4.83 -8.95 -14.82
N ILE A 273 -5.40 -9.40 -13.70
CA ILE A 273 -5.82 -10.79 -13.48
C ILE A 273 -7.31 -10.79 -13.12
N VAL A 274 -8.09 -11.58 -13.86
CA VAL A 274 -9.49 -11.87 -13.58
C VAL A 274 -9.60 -13.33 -13.18
N VAL A 275 -10.04 -13.60 -11.96
CA VAL A 275 -10.30 -14.97 -11.47
C VAL A 275 -11.80 -15.20 -11.46
N LYS A 276 -12.21 -16.35 -11.97
CA LYS A 276 -13.60 -16.79 -11.99
C LYS A 276 -13.73 -18.16 -11.35
N GLU A 277 -14.55 -18.21 -10.30
CA GLU A 277 -14.99 -19.45 -9.66
C GLU A 277 -16.20 -20.01 -10.40
N ASN A 278 -16.24 -21.32 -10.63
CA ASN A 278 -17.30 -22.01 -11.38
C ASN A 278 -17.98 -23.04 -10.48
N TYR A 279 -19.30 -22.94 -10.33
CA TYR A 279 -20.13 -23.80 -9.48
C TYR A 279 -21.22 -24.50 -10.29
N MET A 280 -21.60 -25.70 -9.86
CA MET A 280 -22.61 -26.51 -10.57
C MET A 280 -24.03 -26.34 -10.04
N GLY A 281 -24.19 -25.75 -8.85
CA GLY A 281 -25.49 -25.47 -8.22
C GLY A 281 -26.05 -24.09 -8.56
N THR A 282 -27.23 -23.76 -8.01
CA THR A 282 -27.90 -22.45 -8.25
C THR A 282 -27.26 -21.34 -7.41
N VAL A 283 -27.67 -20.09 -7.62
CA VAL A 283 -27.16 -18.95 -6.85
C VAL A 283 -27.43 -19.12 -5.34
N GLU A 284 -28.58 -19.69 -4.97
CA GLU A 284 -28.96 -19.93 -3.56
C GLU A 284 -28.27 -21.16 -2.96
N GLU A 285 -27.94 -22.16 -3.79
CA GLU A 285 -27.32 -23.42 -3.38
C GLU A 285 -26.19 -23.79 -4.35
N PRO A 286 -25.06 -23.05 -4.38
CA PRO A 286 -24.03 -23.19 -5.40
C PRO A 286 -23.28 -24.53 -5.34
N GLY A 287 -23.22 -25.15 -4.16
CA GLY A 287 -22.52 -26.42 -3.95
C GLY A 287 -21.00 -26.26 -3.91
N GLU A 288 -20.29 -27.33 -4.24
CA GLU A 288 -18.81 -27.32 -4.24
C GLU A 288 -18.26 -26.56 -5.46
N LEU A 289 -17.14 -25.84 -5.24
CA LEU A 289 -16.38 -25.20 -6.32
C LEU A 289 -15.89 -26.29 -7.28
N ALA A 290 -16.24 -26.16 -8.56
CA ALA A 290 -15.92 -27.17 -9.57
C ALA A 290 -14.63 -26.86 -10.32
N ALA A 291 -14.37 -25.58 -10.62
CA ALA A 291 -13.17 -25.14 -11.31
C ALA A 291 -12.88 -23.66 -11.03
N ILE A 292 -11.60 -23.30 -11.14
CA ILE A 292 -11.11 -21.93 -11.20
C ILE A 292 -10.66 -21.67 -12.63
N THR A 293 -11.14 -20.58 -13.22
CA THR A 293 -10.74 -20.12 -14.55
C THR A 293 -10.18 -18.71 -14.45
N ILE A 294 -9.04 -18.46 -15.07
CA ILE A 294 -8.30 -17.20 -14.91
C ILE A 294 -8.00 -16.62 -16.29
N MET A 295 -8.11 -15.30 -16.39
CA MET A 295 -7.55 -14.50 -17.47
C MET A 295 -6.44 -13.63 -16.88
N TYR A 296 -5.24 -13.69 -17.45
CA TYR A 296 -4.09 -12.87 -17.04
C TYR A 296 -3.52 -12.15 -18.25
N LYS A 297 -3.50 -10.81 -18.22
CA LYS A 297 -3.01 -10.00 -19.35
C LYS A 297 -1.49 -9.87 -19.26
N VAL A 298 -0.76 -10.41 -20.23
CA VAL A 298 0.71 -10.45 -20.24
C VAL A 298 1.24 -9.79 -21.50
N ASP A 299 1.88 -8.63 -21.33
CA ASP A 299 2.43 -7.84 -22.45
C ASP A 299 3.20 -8.72 -23.45
N GLY A 300 2.75 -8.73 -24.70
CA GLY A 300 3.38 -9.45 -25.80
C GLY A 300 3.20 -10.98 -25.83
N PHE A 301 2.45 -11.60 -24.91
CA PHE A 301 2.25 -13.05 -24.90
C PHE A 301 1.42 -13.57 -26.07
N ASN A 302 0.28 -12.91 -26.36
CA ASN A 302 -0.65 -13.33 -27.40
C ASN A 302 -1.35 -12.12 -28.01
N PRO A 303 -0.64 -11.32 -28.84
CA PRO A 303 -1.15 -10.03 -29.30
C PRO A 303 -2.44 -10.13 -30.13
N GLU A 304 -2.66 -11.27 -30.82
CA GLU A 304 -3.89 -11.52 -31.58
C GLU A 304 -5.12 -11.70 -30.68
N ALA A 305 -4.92 -12.04 -29.41
CA ALA A 305 -5.96 -12.13 -28.39
C ALA A 305 -5.76 -11.13 -27.25
N ASN A 306 -5.32 -9.91 -27.59
CA ASN A 306 -5.08 -8.82 -26.65
C ASN A 306 -4.26 -9.23 -25.42
N ASP A 307 -3.24 -10.07 -25.66
CA ASP A 307 -2.28 -10.49 -24.65
C ASP A 307 -2.85 -11.30 -23.49
N TRP A 308 -4.04 -11.88 -23.67
CA TRP A 308 -4.66 -12.74 -22.66
C TRP A 308 -4.03 -14.14 -22.61
N PHE A 309 -3.51 -14.47 -21.43
CA PHE A 309 -3.18 -15.82 -20.99
C PHE A 309 -4.37 -16.42 -20.22
N TRP A 310 -4.78 -17.62 -20.61
CA TRP A 310 -5.93 -18.29 -20.01
C TRP A 310 -5.48 -19.43 -19.12
N VAL A 311 -6.16 -19.66 -17.99
CA VAL A 311 -5.97 -20.87 -17.17
C VAL A 311 -7.32 -21.46 -16.83
N LYS A 312 -7.40 -22.79 -16.86
CA LYS A 312 -8.46 -23.56 -16.20
C LYS A 312 -7.79 -24.56 -15.27
N ALA A 313 -8.22 -24.58 -14.03
CA ALA A 313 -7.68 -25.46 -13.00
C ALA A 313 -8.77 -26.02 -12.10
N ALA A 314 -8.46 -27.16 -11.49
CA ALA A 314 -9.22 -27.67 -10.35
C ALA A 314 -9.10 -26.71 -9.14
N PRO A 315 -10.06 -26.75 -8.19
CA PRO A 315 -10.05 -25.89 -7.00
C PRO A 315 -8.78 -25.96 -6.14
N LYS A 316 -8.01 -27.05 -6.26
CA LYS A 316 -6.76 -27.28 -5.52
C LYS A 316 -5.51 -26.90 -6.31
N GLY A 317 -5.65 -26.16 -7.42
CA GLY A 317 -4.53 -25.63 -8.20
C GLY A 317 -4.00 -26.54 -9.31
N ALA A 318 -4.56 -27.74 -9.51
CA ALA A 318 -4.14 -28.60 -10.62
C ALA A 318 -4.62 -28.02 -11.96
N VAL A 319 -3.69 -27.63 -12.81
CA VAL A 319 -3.97 -26.99 -14.11
C VAL A 319 -4.46 -28.03 -15.13
N ASP A 320 -5.64 -27.78 -15.71
CA ASP A 320 -6.22 -28.58 -16.79
C ASP A 320 -5.85 -28.04 -18.17
N ALA A 321 -5.79 -26.72 -18.32
CA ALA A 321 -5.42 -26.02 -19.55
C ALA A 321 -4.82 -24.65 -19.23
N ALA A 322 -3.82 -24.23 -20.02
CA ALA A 322 -3.16 -22.93 -19.86
C ALA A 322 -2.64 -22.36 -21.19
N GLY A 323 -2.47 -21.04 -21.27
CA GLY A 323 -1.89 -20.32 -22.41
C GLY A 323 -2.92 -19.74 -23.37
N ALA A 324 -2.64 -19.78 -24.67
CA ALA A 324 -3.57 -19.36 -25.72
C ALA A 324 -4.61 -20.46 -26.00
N VAL A 325 -5.59 -20.60 -25.09
CA VAL A 325 -6.59 -21.67 -25.16
C VAL A 325 -7.67 -21.31 -26.19
N GLU A 326 -7.61 -21.92 -27.38
CA GLU A 326 -8.50 -21.63 -28.53
C GLU A 326 -9.99 -21.63 -28.16
N GLY A 327 -10.45 -22.60 -27.37
CA GLY A 327 -11.85 -22.68 -26.96
C GLY A 327 -12.32 -21.51 -26.06
N CYS A 328 -11.42 -20.95 -25.26
CA CYS A 328 -11.70 -19.76 -24.46
C CYS A 328 -11.71 -18.53 -25.36
N ILE A 329 -10.66 -18.37 -26.18
CA ILE A 329 -10.48 -17.24 -27.11
C ILE A 329 -11.68 -17.14 -28.05
N ALA A 330 -12.12 -18.24 -28.66
CA ALA A 330 -13.20 -18.23 -29.65
C ALA A 330 -14.55 -17.75 -29.08
N CYS A 331 -14.85 -18.03 -27.81
CA CYS A 331 -16.06 -17.56 -27.15
C CYS A 331 -15.94 -16.10 -26.68
N HIS A 332 -14.76 -15.72 -26.18
CA HIS A 332 -14.53 -14.39 -25.66
C HIS A 332 -14.26 -13.35 -26.76
N ALA A 333 -13.85 -13.76 -27.96
CA ALA A 333 -13.68 -12.91 -29.14
C ALA A 333 -15.00 -12.54 -29.86
N GLN A 334 -16.16 -13.01 -29.35
CA GLN A 334 -17.44 -12.77 -30.01
C GLN A 334 -17.82 -11.28 -30.01
N GLU A 335 -18.56 -10.88 -31.05
CA GLU A 335 -19.09 -9.53 -31.20
C GLU A 335 -19.94 -9.13 -29.99
N GLY A 336 -19.73 -7.91 -29.48
CA GLY A 336 -20.35 -7.40 -28.26
C GLY A 336 -19.51 -7.57 -26.99
N ASN A 337 -18.36 -8.23 -27.07
CA ASN A 337 -17.35 -8.23 -26.00
C ASN A 337 -16.29 -7.15 -26.28
N SER A 338 -15.78 -6.51 -25.22
CA SER A 338 -14.61 -5.63 -25.30
C SER A 338 -13.44 -6.29 -24.60
N ASP A 339 -12.26 -6.23 -25.19
CA ASP A 339 -11.03 -6.78 -24.63
C ASP A 339 -11.15 -8.23 -24.13
N TYR A 340 -11.91 -9.09 -24.82
CA TYR A 340 -12.22 -10.47 -24.40
C TYR A 340 -12.99 -10.57 -23.07
N LEU A 341 -13.46 -9.47 -22.50
CA LEU A 341 -14.33 -9.42 -21.33
C LEU A 341 -15.79 -9.45 -21.80
N LEU A 342 -16.56 -10.38 -21.22
CA LEU A 342 -17.96 -10.59 -21.59
C LEU A 342 -18.82 -9.45 -21.03
N ARG A 343 -19.74 -8.92 -21.86
CA ARG A 343 -20.75 -7.90 -21.52
C ARG A 343 -20.24 -6.48 -21.23
N TYR A 344 -19.16 -6.07 -21.87
CA TYR A 344 -18.85 -4.65 -21.97
C TYR A 344 -19.55 -4.08 -23.21
N ASP A 345 -20.86 -3.84 -23.12
CA ASP A 345 -21.60 -3.10 -24.14
C ASP A 345 -21.31 -1.61 -23.89
N LEU A 346 -20.24 -1.09 -24.49
CA LEU A 346 -20.11 0.37 -24.60
C LEU A 346 -21.38 0.84 -25.33
N PRO A 347 -22.18 1.75 -24.75
CA PRO A 347 -23.31 2.31 -25.47
C PRO A 347 -22.79 2.84 -26.80
N HIS A 348 -23.43 2.39 -27.88
CA HIS A 348 -23.06 2.66 -29.28
C HIS A 348 -22.89 4.16 -29.63
N SER A 349 -23.22 5.09 -28.72
CA SER A 349 -23.05 6.53 -28.91
C SER A 349 -21.59 7.01 -28.87
N ALA A 350 -20.65 6.28 -28.26
CA ALA A 350 -19.25 6.73 -28.16
C ALA A 350 -18.44 6.54 -29.46
N LEU A 351 -18.84 5.58 -30.31
CA LEU A 351 -18.17 5.33 -31.59
C LEU A 351 -18.68 6.26 -32.71
N ASP A 352 -19.96 6.67 -32.65
CA ASP A 352 -20.54 7.59 -33.62
C ASP A 352 -19.94 9.02 -33.53
N GLU A 353 -19.48 9.45 -32.35
CA GLU A 353 -18.85 10.77 -32.18
C GLU A 353 -17.40 10.83 -32.70
N MET A 354 -16.70 9.70 -32.74
CA MET A 354 -15.35 9.58 -33.32
C MET A 354 -15.39 9.54 -34.86
N GLU A 355 -16.36 8.87 -35.47
CA GLU A 355 -16.53 8.91 -36.94
C GLU A 355 -17.07 10.27 -37.44
N ALA A 356 -17.86 10.98 -36.63
CA ALA A 356 -18.38 12.31 -37.01
C ALA A 356 -17.30 13.41 -37.02
N THR A 357 -16.23 13.25 -36.24
CA THR A 357 -15.11 14.21 -36.21
C THR A 357 -14.13 14.00 -37.37
N GLU A 358 -14.02 12.79 -37.93
CA GLU A 358 -13.22 12.54 -39.15
C GLU A 358 -13.99 12.85 -40.45
N ALA A 359 -15.33 12.79 -40.45
CA ALA A 359 -16.15 13.06 -41.64
C ALA A 359 -16.48 14.56 -41.88
N SER A 360 -16.08 15.46 -40.98
CA SER A 360 -16.34 16.91 -41.11
C SER A 360 -15.11 17.73 -41.54
N GLY A 361 -14.00 17.06 -41.84
CA GLY A 361 -12.79 17.65 -42.40
C GLY A 361 -12.60 17.36 -43.89
N ASP A 362 -13.48 17.90 -44.74
CA ASP A 362 -13.22 18.10 -46.19
C ASP A 362 -13.90 19.37 -46.72
#